data_AF-A0A7C3N444-F1
#
_entry.id   AF-A0A7C3N444-F1
#
_cell.length_a   1.000
_cell.length_b   1.000
_cell.length_c   1.000
_cell.angle_alpha   90.00
_cell.angle_beta   90.00
_cell.angle_gamma   90.00
#
_symmetry.space_group_name_H-M   'P 1'
#
loop_
_entity.id
_entity.type
_entity.pdbx_description
1 polymer ?
#
loop_
_entity_poly.entity_id
_entity_poly.type
_entity_poly.pdbx_seq_one_letter_code
_entity_poly.pdbx_strand_id
1 'polypeptide(L)' 'MTLRDLQEQIRRTYFERDSQRGLERTFLWFVEEVGELARLLKTDQRDAEALHVEFSDVLAWLLSVANL' A
#
# COMPACT_ATOMS: atom_id res chain seq x y z
N MET A 1 -9.59 -15.88 -1.43
CA MET A 1 -9.70 -14.52 -0.86
C MET A 1 -10.19 -13.60 -1.96
N THR A 2 -11.21 -12.79 -1.70
CA THR A 2 -11.67 -11.73 -2.61
C THR A 2 -11.00 -10.41 -2.29
N LEU A 3 -11.09 -9.42 -3.19
CA LEU A 3 -10.61 -8.06 -2.91
C LEU A 3 -11.32 -7.45 -1.69
N ARG A 4 -12.62 -7.77 -1.50
CA ARG A 4 -13.39 -7.37 -0.32
C ARG A 4 -12.83 -7.99 0.96
N ASP A 5 -12.49 -9.29 0.94
CA ASP A 5 -11.91 -9.95 2.11
C ASP A 5 -10.56 -9.34 2.50
N LEU A 6 -9.74 -8.98 1.50
CA LEU A 6 -8.47 -8.31 1.72
C LEU A 6 -8.67 -6.90 2.30
N GLN A 7 -9.59 -6.10 1.74
CA GLN A 7 -9.89 -4.76 2.25
C GLN A 7 -10.35 -4.80 3.71
N GLU A 8 -11.18 -5.79 4.07
CA GLU A 8 -11.63 -6.00 5.45
C GLU A 8 -10.47 -6.41 6.38
N GLN A 9 -9.53 -7.23 5.91
CA GLN A 9 -8.32 -7.53 6.68
C GLN A 9 -7.45 -6.30 6.91
N ILE A 10 -7.22 -5.49 5.87
CA ILE A 10 -6.50 -4.21 5.99
C ILE A 10 -7.21 -3.28 6.98
N ARG A 11 -8.54 -3.19 6.90
CA ARG A 11 -9.35 -2.39 7.81
C ARG A 11 -9.15 -2.84 9.25
N ARG A 12 -9.29 -4.13 9.54
CA ARG A 12 -9.12 -4.69 10.89
C ARG A 12 -7.74 -4.42 11.49
N THR A 13 -6.71 -4.43 10.65
CA THR A 13 -5.32 -4.29 11.11
C THR A 13 -4.88 -2.84 11.26
N TYR A 14 -5.28 -1.95 10.34
CA TYR A 14 -4.68 -0.62 10.21
C TYR A 14 -5.64 0.56 10.38
N PHE A 15 -6.96 0.35 10.35
CA PHE A 15 -7.95 1.45 10.29
C PHE A 15 -7.84 2.44 11.45
N GLU A 16 -7.61 1.99 12.69
CA GLU A 16 -7.48 2.90 13.83
C GLU A 16 -6.28 3.85 13.67
N ARG A 17 -5.13 3.29 13.28
CA ARG A 17 -3.89 4.06 13.05
C ARG A 17 -4.04 4.99 11.85
N ASP A 18 -4.64 4.50 10.77
CA ASP A 18 -4.87 5.28 9.56
C ASP A 18 -5.83 6.43 9.82
N SER A 19 -6.86 6.20 10.64
CA SER A 19 -7.85 7.21 11.04
C SER A 19 -7.22 8.31 11.90
N GLN A 20 -6.33 7.93 12.82
CA GLN A 20 -5.55 8.89 13.62
C GLN A 20 -4.59 9.72 12.75
N ARG A 21 -3.96 9.09 11.75
CA ARG A 21 -3.11 9.79 10.78
C ARG A 21 -3.92 10.69 9.86
N GLY A 22 -5.13 10.30 9.48
CA GLY A 22 -6.03 11.05 8.59
C GLY A 22 -5.77 10.79 7.10
N LEU A 23 -6.76 11.15 6.27
CA LEU A 23 -6.80 10.84 4.84
C LEU A 23 -5.59 11.40 4.07
N GLU A 24 -5.30 12.70 4.19
CA GLU A 24 -4.23 13.35 3.42
C GLU A 24 -2.87 12.70 3.67
N ARG A 25 -2.53 12.47 4.94
CA ARG A 25 -1.26 11.82 5.31
C ARG A 25 -1.22 10.35 4.92
N THR A 26 -2.35 9.64 4.97
CA THR A 26 -2.42 8.24 4.50
C THR A 26 -2.28 8.15 2.98
N PHE A 27 -2.83 9.11 2.24
CA PHE A 27 -2.63 9.22 0.79
C PHE A 27 -1.17 9.56 0.42
N LEU A 28 -0.47 10.37 1.23
CA LEU A 28 0.96 10.61 1.01
C LEU A 28 1.80 9.33 1.10
N TRP A 29 1.53 8.46 2.08
CA TRP A 29 2.18 7.14 2.17
C TRP A 29 1.89 6.27 0.95
N PHE A 30 0.65 6.25 0.47
CA PHE A 30 0.32 5.55 -0.78
C PHE A 30 1.16 6.04 -1.97
N VAL A 31 1.32 7.37 -2.12
CA VAL A 31 2.13 7.95 -3.20
C VAL A 31 3.62 7.61 -3.03
N GLU A 32 4.12 7.55 -1.80
CA GLU A 32 5.49 7.16 -1.48
C GLU A 32 5.79 5.73 -1.97
N GLU A 33 4.92 4.76 -1.66
CA GLU A 33 5.11 3.37 -2.14
C GLU A 33 5.00 3.24 -3.66
N VAL A 34 4.13 4.02 -4.30
CA VAL A 34 4.11 4.07 -5.77
C VAL A 34 5.45 4.57 -6.32
N GLY A 35 6.11 5.49 -5.61
CA GLY A 35 7.46 5.96 -5.92
C GLY A 35 8.54 4.92 -5.67
N GLU A 36 8.45 4.13 -4.60
CA GLU A 36 9.34 2.99 -4.30
C GLU A 36 9.24 1.93 -5.41
N LEU A 37 8.02 1.50 -5.73
CA LEU A 37 7.74 0.58 -6.84
C LEU A 37 8.29 1.11 -8.17
N ALA A 38 8.06 2.40 -8.48
CA ALA A 38 8.56 3.01 -9.71
C ALA A 38 10.09 3.03 -9.80
N ARG A 39 10.80 3.15 -8.67
CA ARG A 39 12.28 3.07 -8.64
C ARG A 39 12.76 1.67 -9.00
N LEU A 40 12.17 0.62 -8.41
CA LEU A 40 12.55 -0.76 -8.73
C LEU A 40 12.26 -1.14 -10.18
N LEU A 41 11.12 -0.70 -10.73
CA LEU A 41 10.73 -1.00 -12.11
C LEU A 41 11.68 -0.37 -13.16
N LYS A 42 12.35 0.73 -12.81
CA LYS A 42 13.32 1.44 -13.67
C LYS A 42 14.71 0.80 -13.70
N THR A 43 15.00 -0.13 -12.80
CA THR A 43 16.31 -0.80 -12.72
C THR A 43 16.38 -1.97 -13.71
N ASP A 44 17.54 -2.17 -14.33
CA ASP A 44 17.78 -3.27 -15.29
C ASP A 44 17.85 -4.65 -14.61
N GLN A 45 18.35 -4.69 -13.37
CA GLN A 45 18.32 -5.88 -12.49
C GLN A 45 17.15 -5.76 -11.52
N ARG A 46 16.02 -6.36 -11.91
CA ARG A 46 14.81 -6.40 -11.08
C ARG A 46 14.93 -7.51 -10.05
N ASP A 47 15.08 -7.13 -8.79
CA ASP A 47 14.89 -8.05 -7.68
C ASP A 47 13.40 -8.39 -7.57
N ALA A 48 13.07 -9.65 -7.84
CA ALA A 48 11.69 -10.13 -7.86
C ALA A 48 11.04 -10.10 -6.48
N GLU A 49 11.81 -10.34 -5.41
CA GLU A 49 11.30 -10.32 -4.04
C GLU A 49 10.99 -8.87 -3.64
N ALA A 50 11.93 -7.95 -3.91
CA ALA A 50 11.70 -6.53 -3.64
C ALA A 50 10.49 -6.00 -4.41
N LEU A 51 10.34 -6.33 -5.70
CA LEU A 51 9.16 -5.94 -6.46
C LEU A 51 7.86 -6.49 -5.87
N HIS A 52 7.86 -7.74 -5.40
CA HIS A 52 6.69 -8.35 -4.77
C HIS A 52 6.28 -7.59 -3.49
N VAL A 53 7.26 -7.15 -2.69
CA VAL A 53 7.03 -6.31 -1.52
C VAL A 53 6.39 -4.99 -1.93
N GLU A 54 7.00 -4.24 -2.86
CA GLU A 54 6.48 -2.94 -3.28
C GLU A 54 5.07 -3.02 -3.90
N PHE A 55 4.79 -4.06 -4.70
CA PHE A 55 3.43 -4.28 -5.20
C PHE A 55 2.43 -4.55 -4.08
N SER A 56 2.85 -5.28 -3.04
CA SER A 56 2.02 -5.59 -1.88
C SER A 56 1.75 -4.32 -1.07
N ASP A 57 2.77 -3.48 -0.88
CA ASP A 57 2.64 -2.22 -0.13
C ASP A 57 1.75 -1.22 -0.87
N VAL A 58 1.94 -1.05 -2.19
CA VAL A 58 1.03 -0.22 -3.01
C VAL A 58 -0.43 -0.68 -2.89
N LEU A 59 -0.68 -1.99 -2.92
CA LEU A 59 -2.03 -2.53 -2.76
C LEU A 59 -2.57 -2.30 -1.35
N ALA A 60 -1.77 -2.53 -0.31
CA ALA A 60 -2.16 -2.34 1.07
C ALA A 60 -2.53 -0.88 1.36
N TRP A 61 -1.71 0.07 0.90
CA TRP A 61 -1.95 1.49 1.11
C TRP A 61 -3.15 2.02 0.32
N LEU A 62 -3.39 1.51 -0.90
CA LEU A 62 -4.61 1.81 -1.65
C LEU A 62 -5.86 1.40 -0.85
N LEU A 63 -5.84 0.21 -0.25
CA LEU A 63 -6.94 -0.29 0.57
C LEU A 63 -7.06 0.46 1.90
N SER A 64 -5.96 0.89 2.51
CA SER A 64 -5.97 1.79 3.67
C SER A 64 -6.65 3.13 3.35
N VAL A 65 -6.33 3.75 2.21
CA VAL A 65 -7.01 4.97 1.74
C VAL A 65 -8.49 4.70 1.51
N ALA A 66 -8.85 3.57 0.87
CA ALA A 66 -10.24 3.22 0.60
C ALA A 66 -11.08 2.88 1.85
N ASN A 67 -10.43 2.60 2.98
CA ASN A 67 -11.07 2.30 4.25
C ASN A 67 -11.39 3.55 5.08
N LEU A 68 -10.74 4.68 4.79
CA LEU A 68 -10.94 5.99 5.42
C LEU A 68 -12.10 6.76 4.78
#